data_AF-A0A2D6APE6-F1
#
_entry.id   AF-A0A2D6APE6-F1
#
_cell.length_a   1.000
_cell.length_b   1.000
_cell.length_c   1.000
_cell.angle_alpha   90.00
_cell.angle_beta   90.00
_cell.angle_gamma   90.00
#
_symmetry.space_group_name_H-M   'P 1'
#
loop_
_entity.id
_entity.type
_entity.pdbx_description
1 polymer ?
#
loop_
_entity_poly.entity_id
_entity_poly.type
_entity_poly.pdbx_seq_one_letter_code
_entity_poly.pdbx_strand_id
1 'polypeptide(L)'
;MGSKVLAQKSNNDDWEKHVPTENIRQGYQADKPRNRPKRKVIEYIYVKDSKDILYGNPCAMEVTRKMGFEYVPQPLGVPGGMSINEIEKHNMLIKLKLFFTKGPFWKLIVKKRIKDCATNSGDFVG
;
A
#
# COMPACT_ATOMS: atom_id res chain seq x y z
N MET A 1 -29.28 0.54 -60.73
CA MET A 1 -28.86 1.07 -59.41
C MET A 1 -28.70 -0.11 -58.46
N GLY A 2 -27.55 -0.24 -57.81
CA GLY A 2 -27.24 -1.36 -56.92
C GLY A 2 -25.73 -1.48 -56.73
N SER A 3 -25.16 -0.56 -55.96
CA SER A 3 -23.73 -0.47 -55.65
C SER A 3 -23.24 -1.73 -54.95
N LYS A 4 -22.16 -2.34 -55.45
CA LYS A 4 -21.38 -3.34 -54.73
C LYS A 4 -20.61 -2.65 -53.61
N VAL A 5 -20.94 -2.94 -52.36
CA VAL A 5 -20.16 -2.55 -51.19
C VAL A 5 -18.94 -3.47 -51.11
N LEU A 6 -17.75 -2.93 -51.40
CA LEU A 6 -16.47 -3.57 -51.09
C LEU A 6 -16.17 -3.30 -49.61
N ALA A 7 -16.24 -4.33 -48.77
CA ALA A 7 -15.77 -4.24 -47.39
C ALA A 7 -14.23 -4.35 -47.38
N GLN A 8 -13.55 -3.26 -47.05
CA GLN A 8 -12.12 -3.21 -46.79
C GLN A 8 -11.77 -4.08 -45.58
N LYS A 9 -10.93 -5.10 -45.81
CA LYS A 9 -10.31 -5.91 -44.75
C LYS A 9 -9.18 -5.09 -44.12
N SER A 10 -9.49 -4.43 -43.00
CA SER A 10 -8.54 -3.64 -42.21
C SER A 10 -7.54 -4.55 -41.48
N ASN A 11 -6.25 -4.20 -41.59
CA ASN A 11 -5.09 -4.88 -41.00
C ASN A 11 -5.17 -4.96 -39.46
N ASN A 12 -5.50 -6.13 -38.92
CA ASN A 12 -5.43 -6.42 -37.48
C ASN A 12 -4.23 -7.30 -37.08
N ASP A 13 -3.37 -7.68 -38.02
CA ASP A 13 -2.41 -8.78 -37.82
C ASP A 13 -0.99 -8.33 -37.39
N ASP A 14 -0.76 -7.05 -37.12
CA ASP A 14 0.60 -6.52 -36.85
C ASP A 14 0.95 -6.38 -35.34
N TRP A 15 -0.05 -6.42 -34.45
CA TRP A 15 0.19 -6.30 -33.00
C TRP A 15 0.68 -7.60 -32.35
N GLU A 16 0.43 -8.76 -32.95
CA GLU A 16 0.83 -10.05 -32.39
C GLU A 16 2.34 -10.35 -32.58
N LYS A 17 3.01 -9.71 -33.54
CA LYS A 17 4.45 -9.96 -33.83
C LYS A 17 5.42 -9.28 -32.86
N HIS A 18 4.97 -8.33 -32.05
CA HIS A 18 5.82 -7.56 -31.13
C HIS A 18 5.56 -7.82 -29.66
N VAL A 19 4.67 -8.76 -29.32
CA VAL A 19 4.63 -9.29 -27.95
C VAL A 19 5.78 -10.28 -27.85
N PRO A 20 6.81 -10.05 -27.03
CA PRO A 20 7.76 -11.11 -26.70
C PRO A 20 6.96 -12.16 -25.93
N THR A 21 6.41 -13.14 -26.63
CA THR A 21 5.99 -14.40 -26.04
C THR A 21 7.27 -15.15 -25.71
N GLU A 22 7.93 -14.69 -24.65
CA GLU A 22 8.91 -15.48 -23.95
C GLU A 22 8.20 -16.80 -23.65
N ASN A 23 8.68 -17.90 -24.24
CA ASN A 23 8.26 -19.24 -23.89
C ASN A 23 8.73 -19.48 -22.45
N ILE A 24 8.02 -18.88 -21.48
CA ILE A 24 8.21 -19.14 -20.08
C ILE A 24 7.69 -20.55 -19.89
N ARG A 25 8.56 -21.54 -20.10
CA ARG A 25 8.49 -22.78 -19.36
C ARG A 25 8.49 -22.34 -17.91
N GLN A 26 7.31 -22.18 -17.30
CA GLN A 26 7.16 -21.92 -15.88
C GLN A 26 7.88 -23.07 -15.21
N GLY A 27 9.16 -22.86 -14.93
CA GLY A 27 10.01 -23.90 -14.42
C GLY A 27 9.35 -24.36 -13.14
N TYR A 28 9.29 -25.66 -12.91
CA TYR A 28 8.90 -26.31 -11.66
C TYR A 28 9.49 -25.65 -10.38
N GLN A 29 10.49 -24.78 -10.54
CA GLN A 29 11.06 -23.94 -9.50
C GLN A 29 10.22 -22.70 -9.13
N ALA A 30 9.42 -22.11 -10.02
CA ALA A 30 8.62 -20.91 -9.75
C ALA A 30 7.54 -21.16 -8.68
N ASP A 31 6.95 -22.36 -8.66
CA ASP A 31 5.87 -22.71 -7.72
C ASP A 31 6.35 -23.20 -6.36
N LYS A 32 7.67 -23.29 -6.14
CA LYS A 32 8.21 -23.68 -4.84
C LYS A 32 7.76 -22.67 -3.77
N PRO A 33 7.25 -23.10 -2.60
CA PRO A 33 6.81 -22.19 -1.55
C PRO A 33 7.89 -21.19 -1.11
N ARG A 34 9.17 -21.58 -1.20
CA ARG A 34 10.35 -20.73 -0.91
C ARG A 34 10.52 -19.58 -1.90
N ASN A 35 10.03 -19.70 -3.12
CA ASN A 35 10.15 -18.71 -4.20
C ASN A 35 8.93 -17.77 -4.26
N ARG A 36 7.92 -17.99 -3.42
CA ARG A 36 6.80 -17.05 -3.29
C ARG A 36 7.26 -15.77 -2.59
N PRO A 37 6.89 -14.59 -3.10
CA PRO A 37 7.18 -13.33 -2.40
C PRO A 37 6.51 -13.37 -1.03
N LYS A 38 7.31 -13.24 0.04
CA LYS A 38 6.78 -13.20 1.40
C LYS A 38 5.93 -11.96 1.56
N ARG A 39 4.65 -12.12 1.88
CA ARG A 39 3.77 -11.00 2.22
C ARG A 39 4.33 -10.33 3.47
N LYS A 40 4.61 -9.03 3.39
CA LYS A 40 5.00 -8.23 4.55
C LYS A 40 3.76 -8.10 5.44
N VAL A 41 3.85 -8.57 6.68
CA VAL A 41 2.81 -8.33 7.68
C VAL A 41 2.88 -6.85 8.05
N ILE A 42 1.78 -6.13 7.86
CA ILE A 42 1.64 -4.71 8.21
C ILE A 42 0.85 -4.65 9.52
N GLU A 43 1.41 -3.98 10.51
CA GLU A 43 0.76 -3.78 11.81
C GLU A 43 -0.04 -2.47 11.82
N TYR A 44 -1.21 -2.46 12.45
CA TYR A 44 -2.06 -1.27 12.45
C TYR A 44 -1.91 -0.47 13.74
N ILE A 45 -1.61 0.82 13.61
CA ILE A 45 -1.65 1.76 14.74
C ILE A 45 -2.93 2.56 14.63
N TYR A 46 -3.85 2.34 15.56
CA TYR A 46 -5.13 3.01 15.59
C TYR A 46 -4.99 4.41 16.17
N VAL A 47 -5.55 5.41 15.51
CA VAL A 47 -5.58 6.79 15.99
C VAL A 47 -7.03 7.29 16.05
N LYS A 48 -7.31 8.20 16.99
CA LYS A 48 -8.67 8.74 17.16
C LYS A 48 -9.02 9.69 16.02
N ASP A 49 -8.06 10.52 15.63
CA ASP A 49 -8.20 11.51 14.57
C ASP A 49 -7.20 11.24 13.45
N SER A 50 -7.57 11.60 12.23
CA SER A 50 -6.71 11.50 11.06
C SER A 50 -5.74 12.67 10.91
N LYS A 51 -5.72 13.62 11.85
CA LYS A 51 -4.82 14.78 11.81
C LYS A 51 -3.37 14.36 12.03
N ASP A 52 -2.45 15.00 11.31
CA ASP A 52 -0.99 14.75 11.33
C ASP A 52 -0.53 13.37 10.81
N ILE A 53 -1.43 12.54 10.26
CA ILE A 53 -1.06 11.20 9.73
C ILE A 53 -1.18 11.10 8.22
N LEU A 54 -1.76 12.11 7.55
CA LEU A 54 -2.02 12.18 6.12
C LEU A 54 -2.69 10.89 5.63
N TYR A 55 -3.75 10.47 6.30
CA TYR A 55 -4.45 9.24 5.96
C TYR A 55 -5.03 9.34 4.55
N GLY A 56 -4.72 8.35 3.70
CA GLY A 56 -5.08 8.36 2.28
C GLY A 56 -4.03 9.00 1.35
N ASN A 57 -3.01 9.67 1.89
CA ASN A 57 -1.90 10.18 1.10
C ASN A 57 -0.93 9.04 0.73
N PRO A 58 -0.70 8.76 -0.57
CA PRO A 58 0.11 7.62 -1.00
C PRO A 58 1.57 7.71 -0.49
N CYS A 59 2.12 8.92 -0.35
CA CYS A 59 3.47 9.11 0.18
C CYS A 59 3.54 8.71 1.66
N ALA A 60 2.59 9.16 2.48
CA ALA A 60 2.56 8.83 3.90
C ALA A 60 2.29 7.34 4.16
N MET A 61 1.40 6.74 3.37
CA MET A 61 1.13 5.30 3.42
C MET A 61 2.35 4.48 3.05
N GLU A 62 3.11 4.90 2.03
CA GLU A 62 4.33 4.19 1.64
C GLU A 62 5.41 4.27 2.74
N VAL A 63 5.57 5.43 3.37
CA VAL A 63 6.52 5.64 4.48
C VAL A 63 6.22 4.69 5.63
N THR A 64 4.97 4.61 6.07
CA THR A 64 4.56 3.76 7.20
C THR A 64 4.68 2.28 6.82
N ARG A 65 4.17 1.88 5.64
CA ARG A 65 4.25 0.48 5.16
C ARG A 65 5.68 0.00 4.96
N LYS A 66 6.61 0.86 4.52
CA LYS A 66 8.05 0.55 4.47
C LYS A 66 8.63 0.25 5.85
N MET A 67 8.08 0.86 6.90
CA MET A 67 8.46 0.57 8.29
C MET A 67 7.72 -0.65 8.87
N GLY A 68 6.71 -1.18 8.19
CA GLY A 68 5.98 -2.38 8.61
C GLY A 68 4.74 -2.09 9.46
N PHE A 69 4.27 -0.85 9.47
CA PHE A 69 3.03 -0.49 10.13
C PHE A 69 2.20 0.47 9.28
N GLU A 70 0.95 0.72 9.64
CA GLU A 70 0.07 1.68 8.95
C GLU A 70 -0.85 2.35 9.97
N TYR A 71 -1.05 3.66 9.84
CA TYR A 71 -1.99 4.39 10.69
C TYR A 71 -3.42 4.18 10.18
N VAL A 72 -4.34 3.86 11.10
CA VAL A 72 -5.75 3.67 10.78
C VAL A 72 -6.58 4.57 11.69
N PRO A 73 -7.35 5.54 11.14
CA PRO A 73 -8.29 6.31 11.94
C PRO A 73 -9.44 5.40 12.38
N GLN A 74 -9.64 5.30 13.69
CA GLN A 74 -10.74 4.56 14.29
C GLN A 74 -11.46 5.50 15.28
N PRO A 75 -12.64 6.03 14.91
CA PRO A 75 -13.43 6.84 15.83
C PRO A 75 -13.87 6.00 17.03
N LEU A 76 -13.99 6.63 18.19
CA LEU A 76 -14.46 5.97 19.40
C LEU A 76 -15.99 5.90 19.44
N GLY A 77 -16.53 4.86 20.07
CA GLY A 77 -17.97 4.75 20.31
C GLY A 77 -18.81 4.25 19.13
N VAL A 78 -18.18 3.80 18.03
CA VAL A 78 -18.87 3.09 16.95
C VAL A 78 -19.19 1.64 17.37
N PRO A 79 -20.43 1.16 17.14
CA PRO A 79 -20.80 -0.22 17.43
C PRO A 79 -19.93 -1.19 16.61
N GLY A 80 -19.34 -2.18 17.27
CA GLY A 80 -18.39 -3.12 16.66
C GLY A 80 -16.93 -2.63 16.58
N GLY A 81 -16.65 -1.42 17.07
CA GLY A 81 -15.29 -0.90 17.25
C GLY A 81 -14.58 -1.47 18.48
N MET A 82 -13.25 -1.39 18.49
CA MET A 82 -12.46 -1.72 19.69
C MET A 82 -12.70 -0.69 20.79
N SER A 83 -12.64 -1.16 22.04
CA SER A 83 -12.65 -0.26 23.19
C SER A 83 -11.36 0.57 23.27
N ILE A 84 -11.41 1.70 23.96
CA ILE A 84 -10.24 2.59 24.16
C ILE A 84 -9.06 1.81 24.74
N ASN A 85 -9.32 0.98 25.75
CA ASN A 85 -8.29 0.21 26.44
C ASN A 85 -7.64 -0.85 25.54
N GLU A 86 -8.42 -1.47 24.65
CA GLU A 86 -7.90 -2.44 23.68
C GLU A 86 -7.01 -1.74 22.64
N ILE A 87 -7.45 -0.61 22.11
CA ILE A 87 -6.67 0.22 21.18
C ILE A 87 -5.34 0.64 21.81
N GLU A 88 -5.36 1.12 23.05
CA GLU A 88 -4.16 1.58 23.75
C GLU A 88 -3.16 0.45 24.00
N LYS A 89 -3.64 -0.71 24.46
CA LYS A 89 -2.80 -1.91 24.65
C LYS A 89 -2.22 -2.40 23.33
N HIS A 90 -3.03 -2.50 22.28
CA HIS A 90 -2.58 -2.92 20.96
C HIS A 90 -1.51 -1.97 20.41
N ASN A 91 -1.77 -0.67 20.45
CA ASN A 91 -0.83 0.36 20.03
C ASN A 91 0.45 0.34 20.87
N MET A 92 0.38 0.10 22.18
CA MET A 92 1.55 0.01 23.04
C MET A 92 2.45 -1.14 22.60
N LEU A 93 1.89 -2.32 22.34
CA LEU A 93 2.64 -3.49 21.90
C LEU A 93 3.34 -3.24 20.55
N ILE A 94 2.65 -2.64 19.59
CA ILE A 94 3.22 -2.31 18.29
C ILE A 94 4.31 -1.25 18.43
N LYS A 95 4.07 -0.18 19.21
CA LYS A 95 5.06 0.87 19.45
C LYS A 95 6.31 0.32 20.14
N LEU A 96 6.14 -0.61 21.08
CA LEU A 96 7.25 -1.30 21.75
C LEU A 96 8.04 -2.16 20.74
N LYS A 97 7.34 -2.91 19.89
CA LYS A 97 7.97 -3.68 18.81
C LYS A 97 8.73 -2.77 17.84
N LEU A 98 8.16 -1.65 17.42
CA LEU A 98 8.81 -0.66 16.57
C LEU A 98 10.03 -0.04 17.25
N PHE A 99 9.94 0.24 18.55
CA PHE A 99 11.07 0.72 19.34
C PHE A 99 12.26 -0.23 19.27
N PHE A 100 12.04 -1.54 19.42
CA PHE A 100 13.10 -2.55 19.36
C PHE A 100 13.55 -2.90 17.93
N THR A 101 12.65 -2.87 16.95
CA THR A 101 12.97 -3.29 15.56
C THR A 101 13.47 -2.16 14.66
N LYS A 102 13.04 -0.92 14.91
CA LYS A 102 13.39 0.28 14.12
C LYS A 102 14.18 1.32 14.92
N GLY A 103 14.29 1.15 16.22
CA GLY A 103 15.06 2.01 17.12
C GLY A 103 14.23 3.11 17.79
N PRO A 104 14.76 3.73 18.87
CA PRO A 104 14.02 4.67 19.73
C PRO A 104 13.51 5.92 19.01
N PHE A 105 14.15 6.30 17.90
CA PHE A 105 13.81 7.50 17.14
C PHE A 105 12.84 7.25 15.97
N TRP A 106 12.27 6.05 15.84
CA TRP A 106 11.37 5.68 14.73
C TRP A 106 10.24 6.69 14.53
N LYS A 107 9.62 7.14 15.64
CA LYS A 107 8.49 8.07 15.61
C LYS A 107 8.89 9.44 15.05
N LEU A 108 10.09 9.92 15.37
CA LEU A 108 10.62 11.19 14.86
C LEU A 108 10.92 11.11 13.37
N ILE A 109 11.48 9.99 12.91
CA ILE A 109 11.75 9.74 11.49
C ILE A 109 10.43 9.70 10.70
N VAL A 110 9.43 8.97 11.19
CA VAL A 110 8.09 8.91 10.58
C VAL A 110 7.48 10.30 10.49
N LYS A 111 7.45 11.03 11.60
CA LYS A 111 6.83 12.37 11.64
C LYS A 111 7.50 13.34 10.66
N LYS A 112 8.83 13.29 10.56
CA LYS A 112 9.58 14.11 9.60
C LYS A 112 9.18 13.75 8.16
N ARG A 113 9.19 12.46 7.82
CA ARG A 113 8.82 12.00 6.46
C ARG A 113 7.37 12.29 6.09
N ILE A 114 6.43 12.18 7.04
CA ILE A 114 5.03 12.54 6.82
C ILE A 114 4.93 14.05 6.55
N LYS A 115 5.63 14.91 7.30
CA LYS A 115 5.68 16.35 7.01
C LYS A 115 6.28 16.67 5.63
N ASP A 116 7.34 15.96 5.25
CA ASP A 116 7.93 16.08 3.92
C ASP A 116 6.90 15.69 2.83
N CYS A 117 6.12 14.62 3.07
CA CYS A 117 5.01 14.23 2.18
C CYS A 117 3.93 15.32 2.09
N ALA A 118 3.46 15.88 3.21
CA ALA A 118 2.49 16.98 3.22
C ALA A 118 2.99 18.15 2.37
N THR A 119 4.24 18.56 2.61
CA THR A 119 4.87 19.71 1.93
C THR A 119 4.97 19.48 0.42
N ASN A 120 5.39 18.29 0.00
CA ASN A 120 5.58 17.98 -1.42
C ASN A 120 4.25 17.73 -2.17
N SER A 121 3.22 17.24 -1.47
CA SER A 121 1.91 16.96 -2.07
C SER A 121 0.92 18.12 -1.96
N GLY A 122 1.25 19.16 -1.18
CA GLY A 122 0.32 20.25 -0.86
C GLY A 122 -0.82 19.85 0.09
N ASP A 123 -0.76 18.65 0.64
CA ASP A 123 -1.74 18.11 1.58
C ASP A 123 -1.36 18.52 3.01
N PHE A 124 -1.76 19.73 3.39
CA PHE A 124 -1.48 20.30 4.72
C PHE A 124 -2.58 20.00 5.75
N VAL A 125 -3.68 19.35 5.34
CA VAL A 125 -4.92 19.24 6.12
C VAL A 125 -5.06 17.88 6.81
N GLY A 126 -4.34 16.86 6.34
CA GLY A 126 -4.34 15.53 6.97
C GLY A 126 -3.48 15.41 8.22
#